data_AF-A0A3A0A389-F1
#
_entry.id   AF-A0A3A0A389-F1
#
_cell.length_a   1.000
_cell.length_b   1.000
_cell.length_c   1.000
_cell.angle_alpha   90.00
_cell.angle_beta   90.00
_cell.angle_gamma   90.00
#
_symmetry.space_group_name_H-M   'P 1'
#
loop_
_entity.id
_entity.type
_entity.pdbx_description
1 polymer ?
#
loop_
_entity_poly.entity_id
_entity_poly.type
_entity_poly.pdbx_seq_one_letter_code
_entity_poly.pdbx_strand_id
1 'polypeptide(L)'
;GLSIPDFMLALVLMVVAQRFFGFSVGGLFSREYIDAPWSFAKLIDLLKHLWIPVFIVGISGTAGLMRIMRGNLLDTLNMQYVQAARARGLRESTVVVKHAVRNAIHPLIMLLGLSLPSIISGSLVVSIVMGLPTVGPLYFNALRQQDMFLAGSVLMFLAGMLVIGNFLADLLLAAVDPRIRYE
;
A
#
# COMPACT_ATOMS: atom_id res chain seq x y z
N GLY A 1 9.55 8.43 8.09
CA GLY A 1 8.20 8.24 7.53
C GLY A 1 7.38 9.47 7.80
N LEU A 2 6.58 9.49 8.88
CA LEU A 2 5.55 10.52 9.13
C LEU A 2 6.03 11.99 9.13
N SER A 3 7.28 12.27 9.47
CA SER A 3 7.82 13.64 9.55
C SER A 3 8.47 14.15 8.27
N ILE A 4 8.74 13.26 7.30
CA ILE A 4 9.36 13.61 6.01
C ILE A 4 8.28 13.38 4.95
N PRO A 5 7.89 14.39 4.17
CA PRO A 5 6.92 14.19 3.09
C PRO A 5 7.38 13.10 2.12
N ASP A 6 6.47 12.24 1.68
CA ASP A 6 6.80 11.06 0.86
C ASP A 6 7.54 11.41 -0.44
N PHE A 7 7.22 12.57 -1.05
CA PHE A 7 7.92 13.06 -2.24
C PHE A 7 9.38 13.44 -1.95
N MET A 8 9.70 13.92 -0.74
CA MET A 8 11.07 14.25 -0.38
C MET A 8 11.89 12.97 -0.17
N LEU A 9 11.29 11.97 0.48
CA LEU A 9 11.93 10.66 0.63
C LEU A 9 12.18 10.03 -0.75
N ALA A 10 11.19 10.10 -1.63
CA ALA A 10 11.30 9.65 -3.02
C ALA A 10 12.43 10.35 -3.80
N LEU A 11 12.57 11.68 -3.66
CA LEU A 11 13.66 12.44 -4.26
C LEU A 11 15.03 12.02 -3.76
N VAL A 12 15.19 11.91 -2.44
CA VAL A 12 16.48 11.50 -1.85
C VAL A 12 16.86 10.09 -2.31
N LEU A 13 15.91 9.16 -2.26
CA LEU A 13 16.13 7.78 -2.69
C LEU A 13 16.40 7.70 -4.20
N MET A 14 15.76 8.53 -5.01
CA MET A 14 16.04 8.64 -6.44
C MET A 14 17.49 9.07 -6.69
N VAL A 15 17.95 10.13 -6.03
CA VAL A 15 19.33 10.64 -6.18
C VAL A 15 20.35 9.60 -5.70
N VAL A 16 20.09 8.94 -4.58
CA VAL A 16 20.96 7.89 -4.04
C VAL A 16 21.01 6.70 -5.00
N ALA A 17 19.87 6.22 -5.49
CA ALA A 17 19.79 5.12 -6.44
C ALA A 17 20.55 5.44 -7.74
N GLN A 18 20.38 6.63 -8.29
CA GLN A 18 21.10 7.06 -9.49
C GLN A 18 22.61 7.17 -9.24
N ARG A 19 23.03 7.75 -8.11
CA ARG A 19 24.44 8.04 -7.82
C ARG A 19 25.26 6.81 -7.42
N PHE A 20 24.66 5.88 -6.68
CA PHE A 20 25.37 4.71 -6.16
C PHE A 20 25.14 3.45 -6.99
N PHE A 21 23.98 3.32 -7.64
CA PHE A 21 23.61 2.11 -8.38
C PHE A 21 23.48 2.32 -9.89
N GLY A 22 23.55 3.57 -10.38
CA GLY A 22 23.54 3.88 -11.82
C GLY A 22 22.21 3.64 -12.52
N PHE A 23 21.13 3.34 -11.79
CA PHE A 23 19.82 3.06 -12.37
C PHE A 23 19.00 4.34 -12.58
N SER A 24 18.29 4.43 -13.71
CA SER A 24 17.28 5.47 -13.93
C SER A 24 15.99 5.09 -13.21
N VAL A 25 15.75 5.68 -12.05
CA VAL A 25 14.59 5.37 -11.19
C VAL A 25 13.24 5.73 -11.84
N GLY A 26 13.24 6.59 -12.86
CA GLY A 26 12.02 7.00 -13.58
C GLY A 26 11.44 5.95 -14.54
N GLY A 27 12.15 4.85 -14.82
CA GLY A 27 11.71 3.82 -15.77
C GLY A 27 11.14 2.59 -15.07
N LEU A 28 9.82 2.36 -15.17
CA LEU A 28 9.20 1.07 -14.81
C LEU A 28 9.59 -0.06 -15.78
N PHE A 29 10.22 0.29 -16.91
CA PHE A 29 10.65 -0.61 -17.96
C PHE A 29 12.07 -0.24 -18.40
N SER A 30 12.84 -1.25 -18.85
CA SER A 30 14.08 -1.00 -19.57
C SER A 30 13.79 -0.40 -20.96
N ARG A 31 14.78 0.29 -21.55
CA ARG A 31 14.63 1.06 -22.80
C ARG A 31 14.01 0.27 -23.95
N GLU A 32 14.26 -1.04 -24.00
CA GLU A 32 13.74 -1.97 -25.00
C GLU A 32 12.24 -2.24 -24.86
N TYR A 33 11.69 -2.15 -23.65
CA TYR A 33 10.29 -2.49 -23.36
C TYR A 33 9.38 -1.28 -23.18
N ILE A 34 9.89 -0.04 -23.24
CA ILE A 34 9.08 1.18 -23.08
C ILE A 34 7.92 1.20 -24.09
N ASP A 35 8.25 1.12 -25.38
CA ASP A 35 7.27 1.19 -26.49
C ASP A 35 6.83 -0.20 -27.00
N ALA A 36 7.35 -1.28 -26.43
CA ALA A 36 6.99 -2.64 -26.84
C ALA A 36 5.55 -2.98 -26.43
N PRO A 37 4.79 -3.75 -27.23
CA PRO A 37 3.48 -4.26 -26.84
C PRO A 37 3.58 -5.18 -25.61
N TRP A 38 2.45 -5.35 -24.91
CA TRP A 38 2.38 -6.21 -23.73
C TRP A 38 2.77 -7.65 -24.09
N SER A 39 3.78 -8.15 -23.40
CA SER A 39 4.30 -9.52 -23.52
C SER A 39 4.70 -10.04 -22.16
N PHE A 40 4.85 -11.36 -22.02
CA PHE A 40 5.33 -11.96 -20.78
C PHE A 40 6.75 -11.46 -20.41
N ALA A 41 7.59 -11.19 -21.42
CA ALA A 41 8.91 -10.59 -21.22
C ALA A 41 8.83 -9.17 -20.63
N LYS A 42 7.92 -8.33 -21.14
CA LYS A 42 7.64 -6.98 -20.61
C LYS A 42 7.11 -7.03 -19.17
N LEU A 43 6.30 -8.03 -18.83
CA LEU A 43 5.82 -8.24 -17.46
C LEU A 43 6.96 -8.60 -16.49
N ILE A 44 7.87 -9.49 -16.90
CA ILE A 44 9.05 -9.83 -16.09
C ILE A 44 9.96 -8.63 -15.91
N ASP A 45 10.19 -7.85 -16.98
CA ASP A 45 10.98 -6.62 -16.93
C ASP A 45 10.37 -5.60 -15.95
N LEU A 46 9.05 -5.42 -16.00
CA LEU A 46 8.32 -4.59 -15.02
C LEU A 46 8.60 -5.05 -13.59
N LEU A 47 8.40 -6.33 -13.28
CA LEU A 47 8.59 -6.86 -11.92
C LEU A 47 10.04 -6.67 -11.41
N LYS A 48 11.03 -6.75 -12.31
CA LYS A 48 12.45 -6.50 -12.00
C LYS A 48 12.77 -5.03 -11.70
N HIS A 49 11.97 -4.09 -12.19
CA HIS A 49 12.16 -2.65 -11.91
C HIS A 49 11.20 -2.15 -10.82
N LEU A 50 10.11 -2.87 -10.55
CA LEU A 50 9.06 -2.49 -9.61
C LEU A 50 9.52 -2.45 -8.15
N TRP A 51 10.51 -3.27 -7.76
CA TRP A 51 10.98 -3.33 -6.37
C TRP A 51 11.54 -2.00 -5.87
N ILE A 52 12.12 -1.17 -6.75
CA ILE A 52 12.71 0.11 -6.37
C ILE A 52 11.61 1.11 -5.95
N PRO A 53 10.61 1.44 -6.81
CA PRO A 53 9.47 2.25 -6.40
C PRO A 53 8.72 1.66 -5.20
N VAL A 54 8.55 0.34 -5.15
CA VAL A 54 7.86 -0.34 -4.04
C VAL A 54 8.61 -0.17 -2.73
N PHE A 55 9.93 -0.25 -2.71
CA PHE A 55 10.71 -0.05 -1.50
C PHE A 55 10.69 1.42 -1.05
N ILE A 56 10.82 2.34 -2.01
CA ILE A 56 10.78 3.80 -1.80
C ILE A 56 9.43 4.23 -1.21
N VAL A 57 8.33 3.83 -1.85
CA VAL A 57 6.97 4.22 -1.46
C VAL A 57 6.44 3.37 -0.30
N GLY A 58 6.75 2.08 -0.28
CA GLY A 58 6.29 1.13 0.73
C GLY A 58 6.81 1.42 2.14
N ILE A 59 8.06 1.87 2.27
CA ILE A 59 8.63 2.24 3.58
C ILE A 59 7.89 3.43 4.19
N SER A 60 7.51 4.42 3.39
CA SER A 60 6.73 5.57 3.84
C SER A 60 5.38 5.16 4.42
N GLY A 61 4.63 4.33 3.70
CA GLY A 61 3.32 3.83 4.14
C GLY A 61 3.38 2.94 5.38
N THR A 62 4.46 2.16 5.52
CA THR A 62 4.66 1.22 6.64
C THR A 62 4.72 1.94 7.99
N ALA A 63 5.30 3.15 8.05
CA ALA A 63 5.37 3.93 9.28
C ALA A 63 3.99 4.30 9.84
N GLY A 64 3.04 4.63 8.95
CA GLY A 64 1.65 4.90 9.32
C GLY A 64 0.97 3.65 9.86
N LEU A 65 1.09 2.54 9.14
CA LEU A 65 0.52 1.25 9.56
C LEU A 65 1.09 0.76 10.89
N MET A 66 2.39 0.91 11.13
CA MET A 66 3.02 0.55 12.41
C MET A 66 2.47 1.39 13.57
N ARG A 67 2.23 2.69 13.35
CA ARG A 67 1.64 3.57 14.38
C ARG A 67 0.23 3.13 14.73
N ILE A 68 -0.58 2.83 13.72
CA ILE A 68 -1.96 2.34 13.89
C ILE A 68 -1.94 0.99 14.62
N MET A 69 -1.11 0.05 14.18
CA MET A 69 -0.97 -1.26 14.82
C MET A 69 -0.55 -1.13 16.29
N ARG A 70 0.41 -0.26 16.58
CA ARG A 70 0.87 -0.02 17.96
C ARG A 70 -0.25 0.55 18.83
N GLY A 71 -1.02 1.51 18.31
CA GLY A 71 -2.19 2.06 19.02
C GLY A 71 -3.20 0.97 19.33
N ASN A 72 -3.64 0.25 18.30
CA ASN A 72 -4.62 -0.84 18.43
C ASN A 72 -4.13 -1.93 19.39
N LEU A 73 -2.85 -2.30 19.33
CA LEU A 73 -2.27 -3.29 20.24
C LEU A 73 -2.30 -2.82 21.69
N LEU A 74 -1.93 -1.57 21.96
CA LEU A 74 -1.95 -1.02 23.32
C LEU A 74 -3.37 -1.03 23.89
N ASP A 75 -4.37 -0.64 23.09
CA ASP A 75 -5.77 -0.67 23.50
C ASP A 75 -6.25 -2.11 23.75
N THR A 76 -5.88 -3.03 22.85
CA THR A 76 -6.29 -4.44 22.92
C THR A 76 -5.66 -5.16 24.12
N LEU A 77 -4.39 -4.85 24.45
CA LEU A 77 -3.69 -5.43 25.59
C LEU A 77 -4.34 -5.12 26.94
N ASN A 78 -5.07 -4.01 27.02
CA ASN A 78 -5.79 -3.59 28.23
C ASN A 78 -7.18 -4.24 28.35
N MET A 79 -7.65 -4.99 27.35
CA MET A 79 -8.97 -5.63 27.38
C MET A 79 -9.03 -6.79 28.38
N GLN A 80 -10.20 -6.96 29.02
CA GLN A 80 -10.41 -7.94 30.10
C GLN A 80 -10.10 -9.39 29.69
N TYR A 81 -10.41 -9.80 28.45
CA TYR A 81 -10.11 -11.17 28.00
C TYR A 81 -8.60 -11.43 27.83
N VAL A 82 -7.81 -10.39 27.52
CA VAL A 82 -6.34 -10.48 27.44
C VAL A 82 -5.76 -10.56 28.84
N GLN A 83 -6.25 -9.74 29.77
CA GLN A 83 -5.85 -9.81 31.18
C GLN A 83 -6.22 -11.17 31.81
N ALA A 84 -7.39 -11.72 31.49
CA ALA A 84 -7.81 -13.05 31.92
C ALA A 84 -6.90 -14.15 31.33
N ALA A 85 -6.49 -14.04 30.06
CA ALA A 85 -5.54 -14.95 29.45
C ALA A 85 -4.17 -14.90 30.15
N ARG A 86 -3.71 -13.71 30.54
CA ARG A 86 -2.47 -13.53 31.33
C ARG A 86 -2.62 -14.12 32.75
N ALA A 87 -3.74 -13.88 33.43
CA ALA A 87 -4.01 -14.41 34.77
C ALA A 87 -4.08 -15.94 34.80
N ARG A 88 -4.43 -16.59 33.67
CA ARG A 88 -4.40 -18.05 33.50
C ARG A 88 -3.00 -18.65 33.34
N GLY A 89 -1.93 -17.83 33.40
CA GLY A 89 -0.54 -18.28 33.31
C GLY A 89 -0.06 -18.62 31.89
N LEU A 90 -0.76 -18.14 30.86
CA LEU A 90 -0.29 -18.30 29.48
C LEU A 90 1.00 -17.51 29.26
N ARG A 91 1.91 -18.06 28.44
CA ARG A 91 3.14 -17.36 28.03
C ARG A 91 2.78 -16.03 27.35
N GLU A 92 3.52 -14.98 27.68
CA GLU A 92 3.26 -13.62 27.17
C GLU A 92 3.23 -13.56 25.64
N SER A 93 4.10 -14.31 24.95
CA SER A 93 4.08 -14.42 23.49
C SER A 93 2.75 -14.98 22.94
N THR A 94 2.16 -15.96 23.61
CA THR A 94 0.86 -16.52 23.26
C THR A 94 -0.27 -15.54 23.55
N VAL A 95 -0.19 -14.78 24.65
CA VAL A 95 -1.17 -13.73 24.98
C VAL A 95 -1.15 -12.65 23.90
N VAL A 96 0.04 -12.13 23.57
CA VAL A 96 0.21 -11.08 22.56
C VAL A 96 -0.23 -11.56 21.17
N VAL A 97 0.35 -12.64 20.65
CA VAL A 97 0.12 -13.06 19.25
C VAL A 97 -1.30 -13.59 19.06
N LYS A 98 -1.79 -14.46 19.96
CA LYS A 98 -3.07 -15.15 19.74
C LYS A 98 -4.28 -14.34 20.18
N HIS A 99 -4.14 -13.49 21.20
CA HIS A 99 -5.28 -12.78 21.81
C HIS A 99 -5.28 -11.28 21.49
N ALA A 100 -4.12 -10.61 21.50
CA ALA A 100 -4.07 -9.17 21.21
C ALA A 100 -3.92 -8.86 19.71
N VAL A 101 -2.92 -9.44 19.03
CA VAL A 101 -2.63 -9.15 17.61
C VAL A 101 -3.80 -9.50 16.70
N ARG A 102 -4.47 -10.63 16.94
CA ARG A 102 -5.61 -11.08 16.13
C ARG A 102 -6.73 -10.05 16.08
N ASN A 103 -7.00 -9.35 17.18
CA ASN A 103 -8.05 -8.33 17.23
C ASN A 103 -7.52 -6.96 16.78
N ALA A 104 -6.27 -6.63 17.14
CA ALA A 104 -5.63 -5.36 16.78
C ALA A 104 -5.42 -5.18 15.26
N ILE A 105 -5.37 -6.27 14.49
CA ILE A 105 -5.13 -6.24 13.04
C ILE A 105 -6.37 -5.93 12.21
N HIS A 106 -7.60 -6.03 12.75
CA HIS A 106 -8.83 -5.80 11.98
C HIS A 106 -8.84 -4.46 11.23
N PRO A 107 -8.54 -3.32 11.90
CA PRO A 107 -8.49 -2.03 11.20
C PRO A 107 -7.40 -1.97 10.13
N LEU A 108 -6.30 -2.72 10.28
CA LEU A 108 -5.25 -2.78 9.27
C LEU A 108 -5.73 -3.52 8.03
N ILE A 109 -6.47 -4.61 8.19
CA ILE A 109 -7.01 -5.37 7.04
C ILE A 109 -7.99 -4.49 6.26
N MET A 110 -8.84 -3.71 6.93
CA MET A 110 -9.71 -2.74 6.26
C MET A 110 -8.92 -1.67 5.48
N LEU A 111 -7.84 -1.15 6.06
CA LEU A 111 -6.97 -0.19 5.38
C LEU A 111 -6.28 -0.77 4.14
N LEU A 112 -6.01 -2.08 4.12
CA LEU A 112 -5.49 -2.75 2.92
C LEU A 112 -6.50 -2.70 1.77
N GLY A 113 -7.81 -2.72 2.04
CA GLY A 113 -8.83 -2.59 1.00
C GLY A 113 -8.74 -1.25 0.25
N LEU A 114 -8.43 -0.17 0.99
CA LEU A 114 -8.22 1.17 0.43
C LEU A 114 -6.87 1.33 -0.29
N SER A 115 -5.95 0.37 -0.14
CA SER A 115 -4.61 0.47 -0.70
C SER A 115 -4.57 0.22 -2.21
N LEU A 116 -5.47 -0.60 -2.75
CA LEU A 116 -5.45 -0.97 -4.18
C LEU A 116 -5.55 0.25 -5.13
N PRO A 117 -6.56 1.13 -5.01
CA PRO A 117 -6.61 2.35 -5.83
C PRO A 117 -5.37 3.22 -5.65
N SER A 118 -4.86 3.31 -4.42
CA SER A 118 -3.70 4.12 -4.06
C SER A 118 -2.40 3.60 -4.67
N ILE A 119 -2.26 2.28 -4.81
CA ILE A 119 -1.10 1.64 -5.46
C ILE A 119 -1.12 1.92 -6.97
N ILE A 120 -2.29 1.87 -7.60
CA ILE A 120 -2.43 2.06 -9.05
C ILE A 120 -2.32 3.54 -9.43
N SER A 121 -2.95 4.43 -8.67
CA SER A 121 -2.83 5.87 -8.88
C SER A 121 -1.45 6.38 -8.49
N GLY A 122 -0.82 5.76 -7.49
CA GLY A 122 0.41 6.22 -6.87
C GLY A 122 0.21 7.54 -6.13
N SER A 123 1.26 8.01 -5.46
CA SER A 123 1.25 9.40 -4.98
C SER A 123 1.43 10.33 -6.19
N LEU A 124 0.46 11.22 -6.41
CA LEU A 124 0.49 12.19 -7.52
C LEU A 124 1.78 13.00 -7.52
N VAL A 125 2.14 13.56 -6.36
CA VAL A 125 3.34 14.41 -6.20
C VAL A 125 4.60 13.59 -6.47
N VAL A 126 4.70 12.39 -5.88
CA VAL A 126 5.84 11.49 -6.11
C VAL A 126 5.94 11.13 -7.60
N SER A 127 4.82 10.82 -8.25
CA SER A 127 4.79 10.41 -9.65
C SER A 127 5.20 11.54 -10.60
N ILE A 128 4.75 12.76 -10.34
CA ILE A 128 5.17 13.95 -11.11
C ILE A 128 6.67 14.19 -10.93
N VAL A 129 7.14 14.17 -9.68
CA VAL A 129 8.54 14.50 -9.35
C VAL A 129 9.52 13.45 -9.88
N MET A 130 9.14 12.18 -9.83
CA MET A 130 9.96 11.07 -10.33
C MET A 130 9.74 10.77 -11.82
N GLY A 131 8.78 11.44 -12.48
CA GLY A 131 8.43 11.15 -13.87
C GLY A 131 7.83 9.75 -14.09
N LEU A 132 7.13 9.20 -13.10
CA LEU A 132 6.56 7.85 -13.17
C LEU A 132 5.28 7.84 -14.01
N PRO A 133 5.11 6.86 -14.93
CA PRO A 133 3.91 6.73 -15.75
C PRO A 133 2.77 6.06 -14.98
N THR A 134 2.23 6.73 -13.96
CA THR A 134 1.10 6.24 -13.15
C THR A 134 -0.23 6.88 -13.57
N VAL A 135 -1.34 6.35 -13.04
CA VAL A 135 -2.68 6.89 -13.30
C VAL A 135 -2.88 8.28 -12.69
N GLY A 136 -2.15 8.63 -11.62
CA GLY A 136 -2.26 9.93 -10.95
C GLY A 136 -2.00 11.13 -11.89
N PRO A 137 -0.81 11.26 -12.51
CA PRO A 137 -0.51 12.33 -13.46
C PRO A 137 -1.46 12.37 -14.66
N LEU A 138 -1.89 11.20 -15.16
CA LEU A 138 -2.89 11.10 -16.23
C LEU A 138 -4.21 11.75 -15.80
N TYR A 139 -4.71 11.38 -14.62
CA TYR A 139 -5.94 11.94 -14.06
C TYR A 139 -5.84 13.45 -13.83
N PHE A 140 -4.73 13.91 -13.25
CA PHE A 140 -4.49 15.33 -13.00
C PHE A 140 -4.46 16.15 -14.30
N ASN A 141 -3.82 15.62 -15.35
CA ASN A 141 -3.81 16.27 -16.66
C ASN A 141 -5.20 16.30 -17.30
N ALA A 142 -5.98 15.22 -17.20
CA ALA A 142 -7.36 15.18 -17.68
C ALA A 142 -8.24 16.25 -17.01
N LEU A 143 -8.14 16.38 -15.68
CA LEU A 143 -8.85 17.42 -14.92
C LEU A 143 -8.43 18.82 -15.35
N ARG A 144 -7.12 19.06 -15.53
CA ARG A 144 -6.59 20.36 -15.95
C ARG A 144 -7.03 20.75 -17.36
N GLN A 145 -7.12 19.78 -18.27
CA GLN A 145 -7.57 19.97 -19.65
C GLN A 145 -9.09 19.93 -19.79
N GLN A 146 -9.82 19.74 -18.68
CA GLN A 146 -11.27 19.56 -18.66
C GLN A 146 -11.77 18.41 -19.55
N ASP A 147 -10.94 17.38 -19.74
CA ASP A 147 -11.35 16.15 -20.40
C ASP A 147 -12.16 15.29 -19.40
N MET A 148 -13.46 15.60 -19.33
CA MET A 148 -14.39 14.95 -18.40
C MET A 148 -14.61 13.48 -18.73
N PHE A 149 -14.45 13.07 -19.99
CA PHE A 149 -14.58 11.68 -20.39
C PHE A 149 -13.40 10.85 -19.86
N LEU A 150 -12.18 11.34 -20.05
CA LEU A 150 -10.99 10.68 -19.51
C LEU A 150 -10.98 10.70 -17.98
N ALA A 151 -11.26 11.86 -17.37
CA ALA A 151 -11.32 11.99 -15.92
C ALA A 151 -12.38 11.07 -15.30
N GLY A 152 -13.59 11.03 -15.89
CA GLY A 152 -14.66 10.13 -15.47
C GLY A 152 -14.29 8.66 -15.60
N SER A 153 -13.67 8.27 -16.71
CA SER A 153 -13.21 6.89 -16.94
C SER A 153 -12.17 6.45 -15.91
N VAL A 154 -11.19 7.32 -15.61
CA VAL A 154 -10.20 7.05 -14.57
C VAL A 154 -10.84 6.93 -13.20
N LEU A 155 -11.79 7.81 -12.87
CA LEU A 155 -12.51 7.77 -11.60
C LEU A 155 -13.31 6.47 -11.45
N MET A 156 -14.04 6.05 -12.48
CA MET A 156 -14.77 4.79 -12.49
C MET A 156 -13.85 3.59 -12.31
N PHE A 157 -12.70 3.59 -12.98
CA PHE A 157 -11.70 2.54 -12.81
C PHE A 157 -11.15 2.47 -11.38
N LEU A 158 -10.80 3.62 -10.78
CA LEU A 158 -10.34 3.68 -9.39
C LEU A 158 -11.43 3.25 -8.40
N ALA A 159 -12.70 3.60 -8.65
CA ALA A 159 -13.83 3.16 -7.85
C ALA A 159 -14.04 1.64 -7.96
N GLY A 160 -13.90 1.05 -9.15
CA GLY A 160 -13.93 -0.40 -9.32
C GLY A 160 -12.82 -1.10 -8.53
N MET A 161 -11.61 -0.56 -8.58
CA MET A 161 -10.47 -1.07 -7.79
C MET A 161 -10.70 -0.94 -6.28
N LEU A 162 -11.40 0.11 -5.84
CA LEU A 162 -11.77 0.28 -4.44
C LEU A 162 -12.75 -0.81 -3.98
N VAL A 163 -13.77 -1.10 -4.79
CA VAL A 163 -14.74 -2.17 -4.50
C VAL A 163 -14.04 -3.53 -4.44
N ILE A 164 -13.16 -3.83 -5.40
CA ILE A 164 -12.37 -5.07 -5.39
C ILE A 164 -11.48 -5.14 -4.15
N GLY A 165 -10.83 -4.03 -3.78
CA GLY A 165 -9.97 -3.96 -2.61
C GLY A 165 -10.72 -4.22 -1.31
N ASN A 166 -11.87 -3.57 -1.13
CA ASN A 166 -12.71 -3.79 0.04
C ASN A 166 -13.22 -5.23 0.09
N PHE A 167 -13.65 -5.80 -1.05
CA PHE A 167 -14.06 -7.19 -1.11
C PHE A 167 -12.94 -8.16 -0.69
N LEU A 168 -11.70 -7.92 -1.14
CA LEU A 168 -10.54 -8.70 -0.70
C LEU A 168 -10.24 -8.51 0.79
N ALA A 169 -10.40 -7.30 1.32
CA ALA A 169 -10.25 -7.03 2.75
C ALA A 169 -11.29 -7.77 3.58
N ASP A 170 -12.55 -7.83 3.13
CA ASP A 170 -13.62 -8.58 3.80
C ASP A 170 -13.33 -10.09 3.80
N LEU A 171 -12.83 -10.64 2.69
CA LEU A 171 -12.39 -12.04 2.62
C LEU A 171 -11.23 -12.32 3.59
N LEU A 172 -10.25 -11.41 3.67
CA LEU A 172 -9.13 -11.52 4.59
C LEU A 172 -9.60 -11.44 6.06
N LEU A 173 -10.54 -10.54 6.37
CA LEU A 173 -11.16 -10.45 7.69
C LEU A 173 -11.87 -11.76 8.06
N ALA A 174 -12.67 -12.31 7.14
CA ALA A 174 -13.35 -13.58 7.36
C ALA A 174 -12.38 -14.76 7.57
N ALA A 175 -11.21 -14.73 6.94
CA ALA A 175 -10.17 -15.74 7.13
C ALA A 175 -9.44 -15.57 8.48
N VAL A 176 -9.16 -14.33 8.89
CA VAL A 176 -8.45 -14.01 10.14
C VAL A 176 -9.35 -14.20 11.36
N ASP A 177 -10.64 -13.85 11.27
CA ASP A 177 -11.60 -13.99 12.35
C ASP A 177 -12.79 -14.90 11.98
N PRO A 178 -12.76 -16.18 12.38
CA PRO A 178 -13.85 -17.13 12.17
C PRO A 178 -15.08 -16.85 13.06
N ARG A 179 -15.06 -15.82 13.93
CA ARG A 179 -16.26 -15.37 14.66
C ARG A 179 -17.22 -14.58 13.80
N ILE A 180 -16.75 -14.01 12.68
CA ILE A 180 -17.59 -13.34 11.67
C ILE A 180 -18.47 -14.37 10.92
N ARG A 181 -18.23 -15.68 11.11
CA ARG A 181 -18.86 -16.78 10.39
C ARG A 181 -20.18 -17.29 10.99
N TYR A 182 -20.74 -16.60 11.98
CA TYR A 182 -22.01 -16.98 12.62
C TYR A 182 -22.93 -15.78 12.82
N GLU A 183 -23.57 -15.33 11.74
CA GLU A 183 -25.04 -15.16 11.66
C GLU A 183 -25.50 -15.57 10.26
#